data_AF-A0A934Z6R4-F1
#
_entry.id   AF-A0A934Z6R4-F1
#
_cell.length_a   1.000
_cell.length_b   1.000
_cell.length_c   1.000
_cell.angle_alpha   90.00
_cell.angle_beta   90.00
_cell.angle_gamma   90.00
#
_symmetry.space_group_name_H-M   'P 1'
#
loop_
_entity.id
_entity.type
_entity.pdbx_description
1 polymer ?
#
loop_
_entity_poly.entity_id
_entity_poly.type
_entity_poly.pdbx_seq_one_letter_code
_entity_poly.pdbx_strand_id
1 'polypeptide(L)'
;MSDRLTVILYEDEYHAELHRLIKRIRTRDLGRGSAIIEPATARGDGGFVRELPLLLRTMQRATRRPPDRVVCVADADRPANLYPEMSPAPIGATPEQLRAWLASLESSWRDALLLRAGVSAEDAPRVSVACLLWNKESLLIACPDALEDFAGEDRAAVTTHLATCQPPLGAVTDEAFSTTYRNPARCLDAVLQVAQQRRYKKGRDDEDLLRDHIARVDARRQKLLARSPDLIRLIDLIDAPP
;
A
#
# COMPACT_ATOMS: atom_id res chain seq x y z
N MET A 1 4.16 13.47 -26.51
CA MET A 1 3.38 12.37 -25.89
C MET A 1 2.47 13.01 -24.87
N SER A 2 1.16 12.78 -24.94
CA SER A 2 0.24 13.34 -23.94
C SER A 2 0.49 12.64 -22.61
N ASP A 3 0.71 13.41 -21.54
CA ASP A 3 0.92 12.86 -20.20
C ASP A 3 -0.34 12.11 -19.75
N ARG A 4 -0.19 10.82 -19.47
CA ARG A 4 -1.27 9.98 -18.94
C ARG A 4 -1.69 10.45 -17.55
N LEU A 5 -2.99 10.40 -17.30
CA LEU A 5 -3.59 10.76 -16.03
C LEU A 5 -4.13 9.50 -15.33
N THR A 6 -3.43 9.07 -14.29
CA THR A 6 -3.86 7.99 -13.41
C THR A 6 -4.30 8.58 -12.07
N VAL A 7 -5.54 8.32 -11.67
CA VAL A 7 -6.00 8.61 -10.31
C VAL A 7 -5.87 7.35 -9.47
N ILE A 8 -5.32 7.47 -8.27
CA ILE A 8 -5.32 6.37 -7.30
C ILE A 8 -6.36 6.69 -6.24
N LEU A 9 -7.32 5.79 -6.07
CA LEU A 9 -8.33 5.85 -5.03
C LEU A 9 -7.93 4.86 -3.93
N TYR A 10 -7.71 5.35 -2.71
CA TYR A 10 -7.31 4.50 -1.57
C TYR A 10 -8.47 4.26 -0.60
N GLU A 11 -8.51 3.07 0.02
CA GLU A 11 -9.50 2.67 1.03
C GLU A 11 -9.39 3.44 2.36
N ASP A 12 -8.19 3.96 2.67
CA ASP A 12 -7.82 4.46 3.99
C ASP A 12 -7.26 5.90 3.99
N GLU A 13 -7.35 6.58 5.13
CA GLU A 13 -6.93 7.96 5.34
C GLU A 13 -5.40 8.12 5.28
N TYR A 14 -4.61 7.06 5.53
CA TYR A 14 -3.13 7.06 5.56
C TYR A 14 -2.44 6.98 4.18
N HIS A 15 -3.15 7.37 3.13
CA HIS A 15 -2.73 7.23 1.75
C HIS A 15 -1.68 8.25 1.28
N ALA A 16 -1.51 9.38 1.96
CA ALA A 16 -0.63 10.45 1.49
C ALA A 16 0.85 10.02 1.47
N GLU A 17 1.30 9.27 2.48
CA GLU A 17 2.66 8.79 2.66
C GLU A 17 2.95 7.62 1.74
N LEU A 18 2.00 6.69 1.60
CA LEU A 18 2.08 5.62 0.61
C LEU A 18 2.16 6.22 -0.80
N HIS A 19 1.35 7.24 -1.10
CA HIS A 19 1.39 7.95 -2.36
C HIS A 19 2.74 8.67 -2.59
N ARG A 20 3.29 9.34 -1.57
CA ARG A 20 4.64 9.96 -1.64
C ARG A 20 5.72 8.90 -1.91
N LEU A 21 5.64 7.76 -1.22
CA LEU A 21 6.55 6.63 -1.40
C LEU A 21 6.49 6.09 -2.83
N ILE A 22 5.28 5.81 -3.35
CA ILE A 22 5.06 5.36 -4.74
C ILE A 22 5.65 6.38 -5.73
N LYS A 23 5.32 7.66 -5.57
CA LYS A 23 5.83 8.73 -6.44
C LYS A 23 7.36 8.78 -6.42
N ARG A 24 7.97 8.63 -5.25
CA ARG A 24 9.43 8.64 -5.13
C ARG A 24 10.07 7.40 -5.74
N ILE A 25 9.55 6.20 -5.47
CA ILE A 25 10.06 4.96 -6.09
C ILE A 25 10.00 5.06 -7.61
N ARG A 26 8.84 5.45 -8.16
CA ARG A 26 8.65 5.60 -9.60
C ARG A 26 9.67 6.55 -10.22
N THR A 27 9.85 7.73 -9.63
CA THR A 27 10.69 8.78 -10.21
C THR A 27 12.18 8.59 -9.98
N ARG A 28 12.58 8.14 -8.78
CA ARG A 28 13.99 8.05 -8.37
C ARG A 28 14.60 6.68 -8.61
N ASP A 29 13.87 5.61 -8.28
CA ASP A 29 14.43 4.26 -8.29
C ASP A 29 14.20 3.56 -9.64
N LEU A 30 13.06 3.83 -10.28
CA LEU A 30 12.68 3.21 -11.56
C LEU A 30 12.87 4.11 -12.78
N GLY A 31 13.22 5.38 -12.59
CA GLY A 31 13.38 6.37 -13.67
C GLY A 31 12.10 6.58 -14.50
N ARG A 32 10.93 6.22 -13.96
CA ARG A 32 9.65 6.37 -14.64
C ARG A 32 9.18 7.81 -14.46
N GLY A 33 8.93 8.48 -15.59
CA GLY A 33 8.57 9.89 -15.63
C GLY A 33 7.37 10.27 -14.76
N SER A 34 7.19 11.57 -14.54
CA SER A 34 6.09 12.16 -13.75
C SER A 34 4.73 12.07 -14.46
N ALA A 35 4.37 10.89 -14.97
CA ALA A 35 2.99 10.56 -15.32
C ALA A 35 2.11 10.96 -14.13
N ILE A 36 1.01 11.65 -14.41
CA ILE A 36 0.26 12.35 -13.38
C ILE A 36 -0.44 11.28 -12.54
N ILE A 37 0.01 11.16 -11.28
CA ILE A 37 -0.62 10.32 -10.27
C ILE A 37 -1.32 11.27 -9.30
N GLU A 38 -2.65 11.25 -9.30
CA GLU A 38 -3.46 12.06 -8.40
C GLU A 38 -4.10 11.16 -7.33
N PRO A 39 -3.85 11.43 -6.03
CA PRO A 39 -4.49 10.66 -4.97
C PRO A 39 -5.94 11.15 -4.75
N ALA A 40 -6.82 10.21 -4.48
CA ALA A 40 -8.18 10.41 -3.99
C ALA A 40 -8.46 9.42 -2.85
N THR A 41 -9.37 9.78 -1.94
CA THR A 41 -9.77 8.93 -0.81
C THR A 41 -11.18 8.43 -0.96
N ALA A 42 -11.36 7.14 -0.69
CA ALA A 42 -12.66 6.51 -0.48
C ALA A 42 -12.68 6.04 0.97
N ARG A 43 -13.59 6.55 1.81
CA ARG A 43 -13.75 6.02 3.18
C ARG A 43 -14.45 4.66 3.13
N GLY A 44 -13.67 3.58 3.29
CA GLY A 44 -14.14 2.19 3.27
C GLY A 44 -14.73 1.76 1.92
N ASP A 45 -15.25 0.52 1.84
CA ASP A 45 -15.75 -0.07 0.59
C ASP A 45 -16.94 0.71 -0.04
N GLY A 46 -17.82 1.24 0.81
CA GLY A 46 -18.89 2.14 0.37
C GLY A 46 -18.37 3.47 -0.21
N GLY A 47 -17.13 3.85 0.10
CA GLY A 47 -16.43 4.96 -0.52
C GLY A 47 -16.10 4.69 -1.99
N PHE A 48 -15.53 3.52 -2.31
CA PHE A 48 -15.18 3.18 -3.70
C PHE A 48 -16.40 3.22 -4.61
N VAL A 49 -17.51 2.60 -4.17
CA VAL A 49 -18.77 2.55 -4.91
C VAL A 49 -19.32 3.95 -5.22
N ARG A 50 -19.19 4.90 -4.29
CA ARG A 50 -19.70 6.27 -4.46
C ARG A 50 -18.76 7.16 -5.27
N GLU A 51 -17.46 7.08 -5.01
CA GLU A 51 -16.47 8.00 -5.58
C GLU A 51 -16.06 7.60 -7.00
N LEU A 52 -16.02 6.30 -7.31
CA LEU A 52 -15.51 5.81 -8.59
C LEU A 52 -16.26 6.39 -9.81
N PRO A 53 -17.61 6.40 -9.87
CA PRO A 53 -18.33 6.97 -11.01
C PRO A 53 -18.09 8.48 -11.16
N LEU A 54 -17.96 9.18 -10.03
CA LEU A 54 -17.66 10.62 -10.02
C LEU A 54 -16.27 10.88 -10.58
N LEU A 55 -15.25 10.13 -10.13
CA LEU A 55 -13.87 10.29 -10.60
C LEU A 55 -13.72 10.02 -12.09
N LEU A 56 -14.39 8.99 -12.62
CA LEU A 56 -14.35 8.65 -14.04
C LEU A 56 -14.90 9.75 -14.96
N ARG A 57 -15.76 10.63 -14.43
CA ARG A 57 -16.39 11.75 -15.17
C ARG A 57 -15.79 13.10 -14.82
N THR A 58 -15.11 13.23 -13.68
CA THR A 58 -14.58 14.49 -13.18
C THR A 58 -13.36 14.90 -13.98
N MET A 59 -13.41 16.10 -14.56
CA MET A 59 -12.24 16.71 -15.19
C MET A 59 -11.21 17.07 -14.12
N GLN A 60 -10.00 16.55 -14.25
CA GLN A 60 -8.94 16.89 -13.31
C GLN A 60 -8.39 18.28 -13.61
N ARG A 61 -8.14 19.05 -12.54
CA ARG A 61 -7.76 20.47 -12.65
C ARG A 61 -6.49 20.67 -13.47
N ALA A 62 -5.53 19.76 -13.34
CA ALA A 62 -4.23 19.84 -14.02
C ALA A 62 -4.33 19.59 -15.53
N THR A 63 -5.22 18.69 -15.96
CA THR A 63 -5.27 18.19 -17.33
C THR A 63 -6.51 18.63 -18.12
N ARG A 64 -7.54 19.16 -17.43
CA ARG A 64 -8.86 19.50 -17.97
C ARG A 64 -9.56 18.35 -18.71
N ARG A 65 -9.24 17.11 -18.34
CA ARG A 65 -9.86 15.90 -18.89
C ARG A 65 -10.11 14.87 -17.79
N PRO A 66 -11.04 13.93 -18.00
CA PRO A 66 -11.21 12.79 -17.11
C PRO A 66 -9.94 11.93 -17.02
N PRO A 67 -9.76 11.12 -15.96
CA PRO A 67 -8.59 10.27 -15.81
C PRO A 67 -8.55 9.17 -16.88
N ASP A 68 -7.38 8.89 -17.45
CA ASP A 68 -7.24 7.74 -18.35
C ASP A 68 -7.42 6.41 -17.59
N ARG A 69 -7.09 6.42 -16.30
CA ARG A 69 -7.16 5.26 -15.41
C ARG A 69 -7.50 5.66 -13.98
N VAL A 70 -8.28 4.82 -13.30
CA VAL A 70 -8.50 4.86 -11.86
C VAL A 70 -8.02 3.53 -11.28
N VAL A 71 -7.06 3.58 -10.36
CA VAL A 71 -6.57 2.41 -9.63
C VAL A 71 -7.14 2.46 -8.21
N CYS A 72 -8.01 1.51 -7.86
CA CYS A 72 -8.53 1.38 -6.50
C CYS A 72 -7.59 0.50 -5.68
N VAL A 73 -7.08 1.01 -4.56
CA VAL A 73 -6.09 0.34 -3.71
C VAL A 73 -6.68 0.08 -2.34
N ALA A 74 -6.65 -1.18 -1.91
CA ALA A 74 -7.19 -1.64 -0.64
C ALA A 74 -6.23 -2.60 0.08
N ASP A 75 -6.46 -2.79 1.38
CA ASP A 75 -5.75 -3.79 2.17
C ASP A 75 -6.38 -5.19 1.99
N ALA A 76 -5.55 -6.21 1.73
CA ALA A 76 -6.01 -7.57 1.59
C ALA A 76 -6.32 -8.27 2.94
N ASP A 77 -6.02 -7.64 4.09
CA ASP A 77 -6.24 -8.23 5.41
C ASP A 77 -7.73 -8.45 5.76
N ARG A 78 -8.63 -7.68 5.15
CA ARG A 78 -10.08 -7.76 5.39
C ARG A 78 -10.85 -7.99 4.08
N PRO A 79 -10.65 -9.14 3.41
CA PRO A 79 -11.20 -9.37 2.08
C PRO A 79 -12.74 -9.33 2.06
N ALA A 80 -13.40 -9.71 3.15
CA ALA A 80 -14.85 -9.65 3.29
C ALA A 80 -15.42 -8.21 3.25
N ASN A 81 -14.61 -7.19 3.55
CA ASN A 81 -15.01 -5.79 3.39
C ASN A 81 -15.10 -5.38 1.91
N LEU A 82 -14.29 -6.01 1.05
CA LEU A 82 -14.22 -5.71 -0.38
C LEU A 82 -15.16 -6.61 -1.18
N TYR A 83 -15.17 -7.91 -0.85
CA TYR A 83 -16.02 -8.92 -1.45
C TYR A 83 -16.46 -9.95 -0.38
N PRO A 84 -17.70 -9.89 0.12
CA PRO A 84 -18.17 -10.70 1.26
C PRO A 84 -18.05 -12.22 1.08
N GLU A 85 -18.08 -12.73 -0.15
CA GLU A 85 -17.95 -14.16 -0.45
C GLU A 85 -16.48 -14.61 -0.51
N MET A 86 -15.51 -13.69 -0.43
CA MET A 86 -14.10 -14.05 -0.45
C MET A 86 -13.70 -14.74 0.85
N SER A 87 -13.01 -15.87 0.71
CA SER A 87 -12.37 -16.53 1.86
C SER A 87 -11.21 -15.68 2.41
N PRO A 88 -10.97 -15.70 3.74
CA PRO A 88 -9.77 -15.10 4.33
C PRO A 88 -8.49 -15.62 3.68
N ALA A 89 -7.44 -14.80 3.68
CA ALA A 89 -6.16 -15.21 3.12
C ALA A 89 -5.64 -16.48 3.81
N PRO A 90 -5.26 -17.52 3.04
CA PRO A 90 -4.95 -18.83 3.58
C PRO A 90 -3.77 -18.78 4.56
N ILE A 91 -3.91 -19.46 5.69
CA ILE A 91 -2.88 -19.54 6.74
C ILE A 91 -1.83 -20.57 6.32
N GLY A 92 -0.55 -20.21 6.42
CA GLY A 92 0.57 -21.11 6.09
C GLY A 92 0.72 -21.41 4.59
N ALA A 93 0.06 -20.63 3.74
CA ALA A 93 0.19 -20.76 2.28
C ALA A 93 1.58 -20.36 1.78
N THR A 94 2.02 -21.00 0.70
CA THR A 94 3.24 -20.59 0.00
C THR A 94 3.03 -19.22 -0.67
N PRO A 95 4.12 -18.50 -1.02
CA PRO A 95 4.02 -17.25 -1.78
C PRO A 95 3.17 -17.37 -3.07
N GLU A 96 3.27 -18.49 -3.78
CA GLU A 96 2.52 -18.77 -5.01
C GLU A 96 1.02 -18.86 -4.73
N GLN A 97 0.64 -19.59 -3.67
CA GLN A 97 -0.76 -19.76 -3.27
C GLN A 97 -1.37 -18.43 -2.83
N LEU A 98 -0.62 -17.60 -2.11
CA LEU A 98 -1.07 -16.26 -1.74
C LEU A 98 -1.21 -15.33 -2.94
N ARG A 99 -0.30 -15.39 -3.92
CA ARG A 99 -0.42 -14.64 -5.18
C ARG A 99 -1.68 -15.05 -5.96
N ALA A 100 -1.96 -16.36 -6.04
CA ALA A 100 -3.16 -16.87 -6.69
C ALA A 100 -4.44 -16.43 -5.97
N TRP A 101 -4.46 -16.51 -4.64
CA TRP A 101 -5.56 -16.01 -3.82
C TRP A 101 -5.79 -14.50 -3.99
N LEU A 102 -4.72 -13.70 -4.00
CA LEU A 102 -4.78 -12.25 -4.20
C LEU A 102 -5.35 -11.89 -5.57
N ALA A 103 -4.91 -12.58 -6.63
CA ALA A 103 -5.43 -12.38 -7.98
C ALA A 103 -6.93 -12.70 -8.07
N SER A 104 -7.38 -13.76 -7.37
CA SER A 104 -8.81 -14.08 -7.27
C SER A 104 -9.59 -12.99 -6.53
N LEU A 105 -9.07 -12.51 -5.40
CA LEU A 105 -9.70 -11.40 -4.66
C LEU A 105 -9.83 -10.16 -5.54
N GLU A 106 -8.75 -9.76 -6.21
CA GLU A 106 -8.74 -8.58 -7.09
C GLU A 106 -9.73 -8.71 -8.24
N SER A 107 -9.80 -9.87 -8.89
CA SER A 107 -10.78 -10.11 -9.96
C SER A 107 -12.21 -9.99 -9.44
N SER A 108 -12.53 -10.72 -8.36
CA SER A 108 -13.88 -10.71 -7.77
C SER A 108 -14.28 -9.33 -7.25
N TRP A 109 -13.36 -8.64 -6.58
CA TRP A 109 -13.59 -7.28 -6.09
C TRP A 109 -13.81 -6.30 -7.23
N ARG A 110 -12.99 -6.35 -8.30
CA ARG A 110 -13.17 -5.46 -9.46
C ARG A 110 -14.54 -5.64 -10.09
N ASP A 111 -14.96 -6.88 -10.32
CA ASP A 111 -16.24 -7.17 -10.96
C ASP A 111 -17.41 -6.71 -10.08
N ALA A 112 -17.34 -6.99 -8.77
CA ALA A 112 -18.33 -6.52 -7.81
C ALA A 112 -18.38 -4.98 -7.72
N LEU A 113 -17.21 -4.32 -7.74
CA LEU A 113 -17.10 -2.86 -7.67
C LEU A 113 -17.71 -2.21 -8.92
N LEU A 114 -17.37 -2.69 -10.11
CA LEU A 114 -17.92 -2.18 -11.37
C LEU A 114 -19.45 -2.29 -11.40
N LEU A 115 -19.98 -3.44 -10.97
CA LEU A 115 -21.41 -3.69 -10.89
C LEU A 115 -22.09 -2.76 -9.88
N ARG A 116 -21.57 -2.70 -8.63
CA ARG A 116 -22.16 -1.91 -7.54
C ARG A 116 -22.08 -0.40 -7.79
N ALA A 117 -21.01 0.07 -8.41
CA ALA A 117 -20.82 1.47 -8.77
C ALA A 117 -21.57 1.86 -10.06
N GLY A 118 -22.13 0.90 -10.80
CA GLY A 118 -22.83 1.17 -12.07
C GLY A 118 -21.89 1.76 -13.12
N VAL A 119 -20.66 1.26 -13.20
CA VAL A 119 -19.67 1.71 -14.19
C VAL A 119 -20.06 1.17 -15.57
N SER A 120 -19.98 2.02 -16.59
CA SER A 120 -20.33 1.65 -17.96
C SER A 120 -19.33 0.65 -18.55
N ALA A 121 -19.74 -0.12 -19.56
CA ALA A 121 -18.83 -1.02 -20.28
C ALA A 121 -17.69 -0.26 -20.99
N GLU A 122 -17.94 0.99 -21.38
CA GLU A 122 -16.94 1.89 -21.97
C GLU A 122 -15.88 2.33 -20.93
N ASP A 123 -16.30 2.58 -19.68
CA ASP A 123 -15.41 3.04 -18.62
C ASP A 123 -14.73 1.89 -17.86
N ALA A 124 -15.27 0.68 -17.90
CA ALA A 124 -14.76 -0.47 -17.17
C ALA A 124 -13.26 -0.78 -17.42
N PRO A 125 -12.71 -0.64 -18.65
CA PRO A 125 -11.27 -0.80 -18.90
C PRO A 125 -10.40 0.23 -18.18
N ARG A 126 -10.93 1.41 -17.87
CA ARG A 126 -10.21 2.48 -17.14
C ARG A 126 -10.07 2.15 -15.65
N VAL A 127 -10.77 1.13 -15.14
CA VAL A 127 -10.76 0.77 -13.72
C VAL A 127 -9.89 -0.45 -13.49
N SER A 128 -8.87 -0.26 -12.65
CA SER A 128 -8.01 -1.32 -12.11
C SER A 128 -8.16 -1.36 -10.60
N VAL A 129 -7.92 -2.53 -10.01
CA VAL A 129 -7.87 -2.69 -8.56
C VAL A 129 -6.54 -3.32 -8.15
N ALA A 130 -6.06 -2.99 -6.96
CA ALA A 130 -4.89 -3.61 -6.35
C ALA A 130 -5.15 -3.81 -4.85
N CYS A 131 -5.00 -5.04 -4.40
CA CYS A 131 -5.00 -5.39 -2.98
C CYS A 131 -3.54 -5.54 -2.52
N LEU A 132 -3.20 -4.93 -1.39
CA LEU A 132 -1.87 -5.01 -0.78
C LEU A 132 -1.84 -6.15 0.23
N LEU A 133 -0.83 -7.03 0.16
CA LEU A 133 -0.68 -8.14 1.10
C LEU A 133 -0.02 -7.72 2.42
N TRP A 134 0.24 -6.43 2.57
CA TRP A 134 0.85 -5.83 3.72
C TRP A 134 0.05 -4.58 4.09
N ASN A 135 0.09 -4.25 5.37
CA ASN A 135 -0.47 -3.02 5.91
C ASN A 135 0.67 -2.01 6.19
N LYS A 136 0.29 -0.85 6.72
CA LYS A 136 1.26 0.20 7.06
C LYS A 136 2.32 -0.31 8.03
N GLU A 137 1.94 -1.17 8.97
CA GLU A 137 2.82 -1.73 9.99
C GLU A 137 3.89 -2.63 9.37
N SER A 138 3.54 -3.42 8.36
CA SER A 138 4.48 -4.26 7.60
C SER A 138 5.55 -3.44 6.88
N LEU A 139 5.22 -2.24 6.37
CA LEU A 139 6.21 -1.36 5.74
C LEU A 139 7.26 -0.88 6.75
N LEU A 140 6.84 -0.62 8.00
CA LEU A 140 7.72 -0.12 9.05
C LEU A 140 8.74 -1.18 9.47
N ILE A 141 8.30 -2.42 9.67
CA ILE A 141 9.19 -3.54 10.02
C ILE A 141 10.00 -4.08 8.83
N ALA A 142 9.66 -3.72 7.59
CA ALA A 142 10.46 -4.06 6.42
C ALA A 142 11.86 -3.43 6.47
N CYS A 143 12.00 -2.28 7.13
CA CYS A 143 13.25 -1.56 7.34
C CYS A 143 13.52 -1.37 8.85
N PRO A 144 13.96 -2.42 9.58
CA PRO A 144 14.14 -2.35 11.04
C PRO A 144 15.18 -1.31 11.46
N ASP A 145 16.17 -1.04 10.62
CA ASP A 145 17.17 0.01 10.83
C ASP A 145 16.55 1.43 10.81
N ALA A 146 15.45 1.63 10.06
CA ALA A 146 14.71 2.88 10.08
C ALA A 146 13.99 3.10 11.42
N LEU A 147 13.42 2.03 11.98
CA LEU A 147 12.80 2.04 13.32
C LEU A 147 13.85 2.31 14.41
N GLU A 148 15.02 1.69 14.32
CA GLU A 148 16.15 1.92 15.22
C GLU A 148 16.64 3.38 15.18
N ASP A 149 16.84 3.93 13.98
CA ASP A 149 17.24 5.33 13.80
C ASP A 149 16.20 6.30 14.36
N PHE A 150 14.92 6.01 14.12
CA PHE A 150 13.81 6.82 14.61
C PHE A 150 13.72 6.83 16.13
N ALA A 151 14.02 5.69 16.77
CA ALA A 151 14.02 5.54 18.23
C ALA A 151 15.14 6.32 18.93
N GLY A 152 16.24 6.65 18.24
CA GLY A 152 17.32 7.47 18.78
C GLY A 152 17.96 6.85 20.02
N GLU A 153 17.76 7.45 21.19
CA GLU A 153 18.30 6.95 22.47
C GLU A 153 17.70 5.60 22.88
N ASP A 154 16.47 5.30 22.45
CA ASP A 154 15.77 4.05 22.74
C ASP A 154 16.11 2.92 21.73
N ARG A 155 17.10 3.15 20.86
CA ARG A 155 17.53 2.21 19.82
C ARG A 155 17.74 0.80 20.35
N ALA A 156 18.47 0.64 21.46
CA ALA A 156 18.77 -0.68 22.03
C ALA A 156 17.50 -1.43 22.47
N ALA A 157 16.51 -0.71 22.98
CA ALA A 157 15.24 -1.29 23.39
C ALA A 157 14.40 -1.69 22.16
N VAL A 158 14.36 -0.85 21.12
CA VAL A 158 13.73 -1.19 19.83
C VAL A 158 14.37 -2.42 19.19
N THR A 159 15.71 -2.49 19.12
CA THR A 159 16.43 -3.68 18.63
C THR A 159 16.05 -4.94 19.43
N THR A 160 15.95 -4.82 20.75
CA THR A 160 15.54 -5.94 21.63
C THR A 160 14.13 -6.41 21.30
N HIS A 161 13.18 -5.50 21.13
CA HIS A 161 11.81 -5.86 20.78
C HIS A 161 11.69 -6.44 19.36
N LEU A 162 12.39 -5.89 18.38
CA LEU A 162 12.44 -6.44 17.03
C LEU A 162 12.98 -7.88 17.00
N ALA A 163 13.90 -8.24 17.90
CA ALA A 163 14.41 -9.60 18.04
C ALA A 163 13.36 -10.59 18.59
N THR A 164 12.29 -10.11 19.25
CA THR A 164 11.20 -10.95 19.78
C THR A 164 10.11 -11.25 18.77
N CYS A 165 10.14 -10.60 17.60
CA CYS A 165 9.19 -10.88 16.53
C CYS A 165 9.28 -12.35 16.09
N GLN A 166 8.14 -12.98 15.83
CA GLN A 166 8.08 -14.40 15.48
C GLN A 166 7.50 -14.58 14.07
N PRO A 167 8.25 -15.23 13.16
CA PRO A 167 9.67 -15.61 13.27
C PRO A 167 10.60 -14.38 13.25
N PRO A 168 11.83 -14.43 13.79
CA PRO A 168 12.72 -13.25 13.84
C PRO A 168 12.93 -12.60 12.46
N LEU A 169 12.96 -11.26 12.39
CA LEU A 169 13.08 -10.52 11.11
C LEU A 169 14.28 -10.92 10.26
N GLY A 170 15.39 -11.31 10.90
CA GLY A 170 16.61 -11.77 10.20
C GLY A 170 16.52 -13.21 9.66
N ALA A 171 15.55 -14.00 10.12
CA ALA A 171 15.31 -15.37 9.66
C ALA A 171 14.35 -15.43 8.46
N VAL A 172 13.69 -14.32 8.12
CA VAL A 172 12.74 -14.22 7.01
C VAL A 172 13.46 -13.69 5.78
N THR A 173 13.40 -14.45 4.68
CA THR A 173 13.91 -14.00 3.38
C THR A 173 13.08 -12.83 2.87
N ASP A 174 13.66 -12.01 1.98
CA ASP A 174 12.93 -10.85 1.46
C ASP A 174 11.67 -11.27 0.69
N GLU A 175 11.73 -12.39 -0.05
CA GLU A 175 10.57 -12.95 -0.76
C GLU A 175 9.45 -13.41 0.17
N ALA A 176 9.80 -14.00 1.33
CA ALA A 176 8.82 -14.49 2.30
C ALA A 176 8.31 -13.40 3.25
N PHE A 177 8.80 -12.16 3.14
CA PHE A 177 8.52 -11.12 4.10
C PHE A 177 7.03 -10.74 4.14
N SER A 178 6.47 -10.32 3.00
CA SER A 178 5.07 -9.88 2.92
C SER A 178 4.08 -10.99 3.29
N THR A 179 4.45 -12.26 3.12
CA THR A 179 3.58 -13.39 3.52
C THR A 179 3.67 -13.68 5.02
N THR A 180 4.88 -13.61 5.59
CA THR A 180 5.15 -13.89 7.00
C THR A 180 4.65 -12.77 7.91
N TYR A 181 4.84 -11.53 7.48
CA TYR A 181 4.59 -10.31 8.24
C TYR A 181 3.41 -9.51 7.70
N ARG A 182 2.42 -10.19 7.12
CA ARG A 182 1.17 -9.58 6.64
C ARG A 182 0.42 -8.83 7.73
N ASN A 183 0.33 -9.42 8.93
CA ASN A 183 -0.28 -8.79 10.10
C ASN A 183 0.74 -8.71 11.25
N PRO A 184 1.62 -7.70 11.24
CA PRO A 184 2.72 -7.62 12.17
C PRO A 184 2.36 -6.85 13.45
N ALA A 185 1.08 -6.57 13.69
CA ALA A 185 0.62 -5.78 14.85
C ALA A 185 1.27 -6.27 16.16
N ARG A 186 1.30 -7.59 16.41
CA ARG A 186 1.93 -8.15 17.61
C ARG A 186 3.44 -7.87 17.73
N CYS A 187 4.16 -7.82 16.61
CA CYS A 187 5.59 -7.48 16.58
C CYS A 187 5.78 -5.97 16.74
N LEU A 188 4.93 -5.17 16.10
CA LEU A 188 5.11 -3.74 16.01
C LEU A 188 4.55 -2.96 17.21
N ASP A 189 3.48 -3.42 17.86
CA ASP A 189 2.87 -2.76 19.02
C ASP A 189 3.91 -2.54 20.14
N ALA A 190 4.70 -3.56 20.46
CA ALA A 190 5.75 -3.47 21.48
C ALA A 190 6.91 -2.56 21.04
N VAL A 191 7.26 -2.60 19.74
CA VAL A 191 8.33 -1.76 19.17
C VAL A 191 7.92 -0.28 19.18
N LEU A 192 6.69 0.03 18.76
CA LEU A 192 6.17 1.39 18.74
C LEU A 192 5.95 1.95 20.14
N GLN A 193 5.48 1.15 21.11
CA GLN A 193 5.37 1.60 22.50
C GLN A 193 6.70 2.09 23.08
N VAL A 194 7.80 1.46 22.69
CA VAL A 194 9.15 1.87 23.10
C VAL A 194 9.66 3.03 22.25
N ALA A 195 9.50 2.99 20.93
CA ALA A 195 9.95 4.05 20.03
C ALA A 195 9.20 5.39 20.25
N GLN A 196 7.93 5.33 20.70
CA GLN A 196 7.06 6.50 20.92
C GLN A 196 7.22 7.15 22.29
N GLN A 197 8.12 6.68 23.17
CA GLN A 197 8.34 7.30 24.48
C GLN A 197 8.82 8.76 24.39
N ARG A 198 9.19 9.24 23.19
CA ARG A 198 9.45 10.66 22.92
C ARG A 198 8.51 11.24 21.86
N ARG A 199 7.72 12.22 22.29
CA ARG A 199 7.02 13.28 21.51
C ARG A 199 5.57 13.02 21.08
N TYR A 200 4.72 12.57 22.01
CA TYR A 200 3.28 12.79 21.86
C TYR A 200 2.96 14.29 21.72
N LYS A 201 2.71 14.74 20.48
CA LYS A 201 1.97 15.97 20.18
C LYS A 201 0.79 15.56 19.32
N LYS A 202 -0.41 15.76 19.85
CA LYS A 202 -1.68 15.56 19.14
C LYS A 202 -1.60 16.08 17.70
N GLY A 203 -1.85 15.22 16.72
CA GLY A 203 -1.84 15.57 15.29
C GLY A 203 -0.55 15.25 14.51
N ARG A 204 0.43 14.58 15.12
CA ARG A 204 1.56 13.96 14.41
C ARG A 204 1.35 12.45 14.42
N ASP A 205 1.20 11.85 13.24
CA ASP A 205 1.30 10.41 13.11
C ASP A 205 2.78 10.06 12.91
N ASP A 206 3.43 9.55 13.95
CA ASP A 206 4.87 9.27 13.94
C ASP A 206 5.23 8.16 12.92
N GLU A 207 4.26 7.31 12.58
CA GLU A 207 4.39 6.31 11.53
C GLU A 207 4.55 6.95 10.14
N ASP A 208 3.96 8.13 9.93
CA ASP A 208 4.06 8.86 8.66
C ASP A 208 5.45 9.48 8.49
N LEU A 209 6.03 10.03 9.56
CA LEU A 209 7.40 10.54 9.56
C LEU A 209 8.43 9.45 9.32
N LEU A 210 8.19 8.27 9.89
CA LEU A 210 9.05 7.11 9.69
C LEU A 210 8.99 6.61 8.24
N ARG A 211 7.82 6.60 7.61
CA ARG A 211 7.66 6.30 6.18
C ARG A 211 8.38 7.32 5.30
N ASP A 212 8.29 8.60 5.64
CA ASP A 212 9.05 9.66 5.00
C ASP A 212 10.58 9.44 5.14
N HIS A 213 11.04 8.90 6.27
CA HIS A 213 12.45 8.57 6.52
C HIS A 213 12.91 7.38 5.67
N ILE A 214 12.11 6.31 5.61
CA ILE A 214 12.32 5.16 4.70
C ILE A 214 12.43 5.67 3.25
N ALA A 215 11.51 6.55 2.84
CA ALA A 215 11.50 7.13 1.50
C ALA A 215 12.73 7.99 1.20
N ARG A 216 13.49 8.50 2.20
CA ARG A 216 14.66 9.36 1.96
C ARG A 216 15.97 8.61 1.75
N VAL A 217 16.06 7.36 2.18
CA VAL A 217 17.31 6.59 2.14
C VAL A 217 17.22 5.50 1.08
N ASP A 218 18.09 5.54 0.07
CA ASP A 218 18.04 4.64 -1.08
C ASP A 218 18.14 3.17 -0.69
N ALA A 219 19.05 2.83 0.24
CA ALA A 219 19.19 1.47 0.74
C ALA A 219 17.92 0.93 1.40
N ARG A 220 17.18 1.78 2.13
CA ARG A 220 15.91 1.42 2.77
C ARG A 220 14.81 1.22 1.74
N ARG A 221 14.73 2.08 0.72
CA ARG A 221 13.78 1.88 -0.38
C ARG A 221 14.07 0.59 -1.14
N GLN A 222 15.32 0.30 -1.46
CA GLN A 222 15.69 -0.97 -2.11
C GLN A 222 15.33 -2.18 -1.24
N LYS A 223 15.56 -2.11 0.07
CA LYS A 223 15.16 -3.16 1.00
C LYS A 223 13.65 -3.35 1.04
N LEU A 224 12.90 -2.25 1.05
CA LEU A 224 11.45 -2.27 1.02
C LEU A 224 10.93 -2.92 -0.27
N LEU A 225 11.49 -2.55 -1.43
CA LEU A 225 11.12 -3.12 -2.73
C LEU A 225 11.39 -4.63 -2.80
N ALA A 226 12.50 -5.09 -2.24
CA ALA A 226 12.81 -6.52 -2.16
C ALA A 226 11.81 -7.29 -1.29
N ARG A 227 11.31 -6.66 -0.21
CA ARG A 227 10.40 -7.27 0.77
C ARG A 227 8.92 -7.15 0.42
N SER A 228 8.58 -6.23 -0.49
CA SER A 228 7.20 -5.84 -0.84
C SER A 228 7.03 -5.83 -2.37
N PRO A 229 7.13 -6.98 -3.05
CA PRO A 229 7.09 -7.05 -4.52
C PRO A 229 5.76 -6.57 -5.13
N ASP A 230 4.67 -6.61 -4.36
CA ASP A 230 3.37 -6.04 -4.72
C ASP A 230 3.38 -4.50 -4.80
N LEU A 231 4.34 -3.81 -4.17
CA LEU A 231 4.56 -2.37 -4.39
C LEU A 231 5.03 -2.09 -5.83
N ILE A 232 5.89 -2.96 -6.37
CA ILE A 232 6.29 -2.90 -7.79
C ILE A 232 5.11 -3.22 -8.69
N ARG A 233 4.33 -4.26 -8.37
CA ARG A 233 3.12 -4.60 -9.11
C ARG A 233 2.11 -3.44 -9.16
N LEU A 234 1.89 -2.76 -8.03
CA LEU A 234 1.05 -1.57 -7.98
C LEU A 234 1.60 -0.47 -8.92
N ILE A 235 2.91 -0.24 -8.89
CA ILE A 235 3.57 0.72 -9.78
C ILE A 235 3.41 0.34 -11.26
N ASP A 236 3.56 -0.93 -11.60
CA ASP A 236 3.33 -1.44 -12.96
C ASP A 236 1.88 -1.27 -13.39
N LEU A 237 0.92 -1.50 -12.49
CA LEU A 237 -0.51 -1.30 -12.75
C LEU A 237 -0.87 0.17 -12.98
N ILE A 238 -0.23 1.09 -12.24
CA ILE A 238 -0.37 2.54 -12.40
C ILE A 238 0.15 2.99 -13.78
N ASP A 239 1.18 2.31 -14.29
CA ASP A 239 1.91 2.68 -15.51
C ASP A 239 1.45 1.95 -16.77
N ALA A 240 0.69 0.87 -16.58
CA ALA A 240 0.19 0.04 -17.66
C ALA A 240 -0.62 0.87 -18.68
N PRO A 241 -0.53 0.54 -19.98
CA PRO A 241 -1.38 1.14 -20.99
C PRO A 241 -2.86 0.89 -20.66
N PRO A 242 -3.74 1.84 -21.02
CA PRO A 242 -5.19 1.69 -20.86
C PRO A 242 -5.71 0.43 -21.55
#